data_AF-A0AAJ2TSX4-F1
#
_entry.id   AF-A0AAJ2TSX4-F1
#
_cell.length_a   1.000
_cell.length_b   1.000
_cell.length_c   1.000
_cell.angle_alpha   90.00
_cell.angle_beta   90.00
_cell.angle_gamma   90.00
#
_symmetry.space_group_name_H-M   'P 1'
#
loop_
_entity.id
_entity.type
_entity.pdbx_description
1 polymer ?
#
loop_
_entity_poly.entity_id
_entity_poly.type
_entity_poly.pdbx_seq_one_letter_code
_entity_poly.pdbx_strand_id
1 'polypeptide(L)'
;MYEIPRPDLLEALEKIERRGALTTAEKCRTWLRQLYRYVLVKVADLEHNPASDLDVVAAPKKPVTHNPFLRMADLPELLQKLRPYSRTLQIQLGVRLLLLTCVRTGELRLATPGQFQLDQGLWIIPPEVVKQLQVEMRKDCKLPSDIPPYIVPLSVQAQEIIRHLPAQRRPSLKYLLGHQNKLSERISENTLKAALRRMGYVRLLTVHGIRATISTALNEVAYPKVWVDAQLSHTDPDKVNFSYNHAEYVEQRRCMMQDWADRLDL
;
A
#
# COMPACT_ATOMS: atom_id res chain seq x y z
N MET A 1 20.02 37.69 -6.90
CA MET A 1 19.14 36.52 -7.06
C MET A 1 19.85 35.58 -8.02
N TYR A 2 20.10 34.31 -7.67
CA TYR A 2 20.75 33.40 -8.64
C TYR A 2 19.74 33.13 -9.76
N GLU A 3 20.09 33.57 -10.97
CA GLU A 3 19.30 33.29 -12.16
C GLU A 3 19.56 31.84 -12.58
N ILE A 4 18.52 31.00 -12.52
CA ILE A 4 18.62 29.58 -12.89
C ILE A 4 17.95 29.44 -14.26
N PRO A 5 18.72 29.38 -15.36
CA PRO A 5 18.17 29.30 -16.69
C PRO A 5 17.66 27.87 -16.99
N ARG A 6 16.84 27.75 -18.04
CA ARG A 6 16.27 26.47 -18.51
C ARG A 6 17.33 25.36 -18.73
N PRO A 7 18.52 25.63 -19.30
CA PRO A 7 19.55 24.62 -19.49
C PRO A 7 20.02 23.94 -18.19
N ASP A 8 20.12 24.68 -17.08
CA ASP A 8 20.54 24.12 -15.79
C ASP A 8 19.50 23.13 -15.25
N LEU A 9 18.22 23.43 -15.44
CA LEU A 9 17.12 22.52 -15.11
C LEU A 9 17.15 21.26 -15.97
N LEU A 10 17.44 21.41 -17.26
CA LEU A 10 17.60 20.29 -18.18
C LEU A 10 18.78 19.41 -17.78
N GLU A 11 19.95 19.99 -17.48
CA GLU A 11 21.13 19.24 -17.07
C GLU A 11 20.85 18.41 -15.81
N ALA A 12 20.14 18.98 -14.84
CA ALA A 12 19.73 18.27 -13.64
C ALA A 12 18.75 17.11 -13.93
N LEU A 13 17.77 17.32 -14.82
CA LEU A 13 16.80 16.30 -15.19
C LEU A 13 17.44 15.19 -16.04
N GLU A 14 18.34 15.53 -16.96
CA GLU A 14 19.07 14.56 -17.77
C GLU A 14 19.91 13.63 -16.91
N LYS A 15 20.55 14.11 -15.84
CA LYS A 15 21.24 13.24 -14.87
C LYS A 15 20.30 12.20 -14.26
N ILE A 16 19.04 12.56 -14.02
CA ILE A 16 18.00 11.66 -13.51
C ILE A 16 17.53 10.70 -14.60
N GLU A 17 17.41 11.15 -15.85
CA GLU A 17 16.94 10.33 -16.96
C GLU A 17 18.01 9.33 -17.42
N ARG A 18 19.29 9.72 -17.46
CA ARG A 18 20.43 8.85 -17.78
C ARG A 18 20.57 7.66 -16.85
N ARG A 19 20.16 7.78 -15.58
CA ARG A 19 20.13 6.66 -14.62
C ARG A 19 18.93 5.73 -14.80
N GLY A 20 18.05 6.01 -15.77
CA GLY A 20 16.83 5.26 -16.05
C GLY A 20 15.63 5.58 -15.15
N ALA A 21 15.70 6.61 -14.30
CA ALA A 21 14.66 6.93 -13.33
C ALA A 21 13.58 7.88 -13.88
N LEU A 22 12.96 7.49 -15.00
CA LEU A 22 12.07 8.36 -15.79
C LEU A 22 10.82 8.85 -15.02
N THR A 23 10.25 8.01 -14.14
CA THR A 23 9.13 8.41 -13.27
C THR A 23 9.56 9.45 -12.23
N THR A 24 10.81 9.39 -11.76
CA THR A 24 11.36 10.42 -10.87
C THR A 24 11.59 11.71 -11.63
N ALA A 25 12.15 11.64 -12.86
CA ALA A 25 12.37 12.81 -13.70
C ALA A 25 11.08 13.57 -13.98
N GLU A 26 9.99 12.87 -14.31
CA GLU A 26 8.67 13.48 -14.49
C GLU A 26 8.17 14.18 -13.22
N LYS A 27 8.29 13.54 -12.05
CA LYS A 27 7.90 14.19 -10.77
C LYS A 27 8.72 15.45 -10.51
N CYS A 28 10.03 15.39 -10.75
CA CYS A 28 10.90 16.55 -10.64
C CYS A 28 10.47 17.66 -11.60
N ARG A 29 10.15 17.35 -12.87
CA ARG A 29 9.60 18.31 -13.83
C ARG A 29 8.32 18.97 -13.30
N THR A 30 7.38 18.18 -12.79
CA THR A 30 6.13 18.70 -12.20
C THR A 30 6.40 19.61 -11.01
N TRP A 31 7.31 19.23 -10.11
CA TRP A 31 7.66 20.05 -8.94
C TRP A 31 8.37 21.34 -9.32
N LEU A 32 9.33 21.29 -10.26
CA LEU A 32 10.00 22.48 -10.79
C LEU A 32 8.97 23.44 -11.41
N ARG A 33 8.06 22.91 -12.24
CA ARG A 33 6.99 23.72 -12.85
C ARG A 33 6.10 24.38 -11.79
N GLN A 34 5.68 23.65 -10.76
CA GLN A 34 4.86 24.18 -9.67
C GLN A 34 5.61 25.23 -8.83
N LEU A 35 6.89 24.97 -8.53
CA LEU A 35 7.75 25.88 -7.78
C LEU A 35 7.91 27.21 -8.53
N TYR A 36 8.35 27.17 -9.78
CA TYR A 36 8.54 28.40 -10.56
C TYR A 36 7.23 29.11 -10.90
N ARG A 37 6.11 28.39 -11.00
CA ARG A 37 4.78 29.01 -11.08
C ARG A 37 4.45 29.81 -9.82
N TYR A 38 4.81 29.32 -8.63
CA TYR A 38 4.67 30.08 -7.39
C TYR A 38 5.61 31.30 -7.35
N VAL A 39 6.88 31.11 -7.74
CA VAL A 39 7.89 32.19 -7.76
C VAL A 39 7.47 33.32 -8.69
N LEU A 40 6.97 33.01 -9.89
CA LEU A 40 6.49 33.99 -10.88
C LEU A 40 5.39 34.90 -10.32
N VAL A 41 4.57 34.42 -9.38
CA VAL A 41 3.52 35.22 -8.73
C VAL A 41 4.06 36.07 -7.56
N LYS A 42 5.18 35.67 -6.95
CA LYS A 42 5.70 36.29 -5.72
C LYS A 42 6.92 37.19 -5.93
N VAL A 43 7.65 37.00 -7.03
CA VAL A 43 8.87 37.73 -7.35
C VAL A 43 8.62 38.51 -8.63
N ALA A 44 8.68 39.85 -8.55
CA ALA A 44 8.37 40.74 -9.66
C ALA A 44 9.34 40.61 -10.85
N ASP A 45 10.57 40.19 -10.59
CA ASP A 45 11.66 40.16 -11.58
C ASP A 45 11.70 38.88 -12.43
N LEU A 46 10.77 37.93 -12.23
CA LEU A 46 10.70 36.69 -13.01
C LEU A 46 9.55 36.76 -14.02
N GLU A 47 9.84 37.16 -15.25
CA GLU A 47 8.83 37.28 -16.32
C GLU A 47 8.37 35.93 -16.89
N HIS A 48 9.24 34.92 -16.86
CA HIS A 48 9.01 33.63 -17.51
C HIS A 48 9.37 32.46 -16.59
N ASN A 49 8.59 31.38 -16.64
CA ASN A 49 8.90 30.16 -15.89
C ASN A 49 9.93 29.31 -16.66
N PRO A 50 11.19 29.17 -16.18
CA PRO A 50 12.24 28.43 -16.86
C PRO A 50 11.94 26.92 -16.94
N ALA A 51 11.06 26.40 -16.08
CA ALA A 51 10.60 25.02 -16.07
C ALA A 51 9.38 24.74 -16.96
N SER A 52 8.96 25.72 -17.77
CA SER A 52 7.96 25.51 -18.83
C SER A 52 8.53 24.62 -19.93
N ASP A 53 7.67 23.79 -20.52
CA ASP A 53 7.97 22.97 -21.71
C ASP A 53 9.11 21.94 -21.57
N LEU A 54 9.64 21.72 -20.37
CA LEU A 54 10.67 20.69 -20.12
C LEU A 54 10.22 19.27 -20.47
N ASP A 55 8.92 19.03 -20.61
CA ASP A 55 8.35 17.76 -21.03
C ASP A 55 8.49 17.48 -22.53
N VAL A 56 8.67 18.51 -23.37
CA VAL A 56 8.86 18.35 -24.83
C VAL A 56 10.12 17.55 -25.15
N VAL A 57 11.16 17.69 -24.32
CA VAL A 57 12.45 17.00 -24.46
C VAL A 57 12.59 15.81 -23.52
N ALA A 58 11.51 15.43 -22.82
CA ALA A 58 11.55 14.32 -21.88
C ALA A 58 11.82 12.99 -22.59
N ALA A 59 12.73 12.19 -22.02
CA ALA A 59 12.90 10.82 -22.49
C ALA A 59 11.57 10.04 -22.41
N PRO A 60 11.19 9.31 -23.48
CA PRO A 60 9.94 8.57 -23.51
C PRO A 60 9.96 7.48 -22.44
N LYS A 61 8.87 7.39 -21.68
CA LYS A 61 8.71 6.34 -20.69
C LYS A 61 8.48 5.01 -21.38
N LYS A 62 9.08 3.95 -20.82
CA LYS A 62 8.68 2.58 -21.15
C LYS A 62 7.22 2.36 -20.76
N PRO A 63 6.48 1.49 -21.49
CA PRO A 63 5.14 1.09 -21.10
C PRO A 63 5.10 0.65 -19.63
N VAL A 64 4.02 1.01 -18.93
CA VAL A 64 3.86 0.66 -17.51
C VAL A 64 3.87 -0.86 -17.38
N THR A 65 4.89 -1.38 -16.69
CA THR A 65 4.93 -2.80 -16.34
C THR A 65 4.20 -2.99 -15.02
N HIS A 66 3.09 -3.71 -15.02
CA HIS A 66 2.37 -4.02 -13.79
C HIS A 66 3.23 -4.93 -12.89
N ASN A 67 3.05 -4.78 -11.57
CA ASN A 67 3.72 -5.65 -10.60
C ASN A 67 3.32 -7.11 -10.86
N PRO A 68 4.27 -8.07 -10.84
CA PRO A 68 3.92 -9.47 -10.98
C PRO A 68 3.06 -9.92 -9.80
N PHE A 69 2.06 -10.73 -10.13
CA PHE A 69 1.06 -11.29 -9.23
C PHE A 69 0.75 -12.73 -9.67
N LEU A 70 0.20 -13.52 -8.76
CA LEU A 70 -0.12 -14.92 -8.98
C LEU A 70 -1.57 -15.08 -9.46
N ARG A 71 -1.86 -16.19 -10.15
CA ARG A 71 -3.24 -16.65 -10.36
C ARG A 71 -3.67 -17.57 -9.21
N MET A 72 -4.97 -17.82 -9.11
CA MET A 72 -5.52 -18.67 -8.06
C MET A 72 -4.88 -20.06 -8.03
N ALA A 73 -4.54 -20.62 -9.20
CA ALA A 73 -3.87 -21.92 -9.34
C ALA A 73 -2.44 -21.96 -8.78
N ASP A 74 -1.76 -20.82 -8.67
CA ASP A 74 -0.37 -20.75 -8.17
C ASP A 74 -0.30 -20.56 -6.64
N LEU A 75 -1.43 -20.25 -6.00
CA LEU A 75 -1.50 -20.00 -4.55
C LEU A 75 -1.12 -21.22 -3.69
N PRO A 76 -1.54 -22.46 -4.01
CA PRO A 76 -1.17 -23.64 -3.23
C PRO A 76 0.34 -23.78 -3.08
N GLU A 77 1.12 -23.57 -4.15
CA GLU A 77 2.58 -23.65 -4.10
C GLU A 77 3.18 -22.57 -3.18
N LEU A 78 2.66 -21.34 -3.24
CA LEU A 78 3.08 -20.26 -2.34
C LEU A 78 2.82 -20.61 -0.89
N LEU A 79 1.64 -21.16 -0.59
CA LEU A 79 1.22 -21.49 0.77
C LEU A 79 2.04 -22.67 1.32
N GLN A 80 2.31 -23.69 0.50
CA GLN A 80 3.21 -24.79 0.85
C GLN A 80 4.62 -24.31 1.19
N LYS A 81 5.16 -23.32 0.45
CA LYS A 81 6.45 -22.70 0.76
C LYS A 81 6.42 -21.78 1.97
N LEU A 82 5.28 -21.15 2.26
CA LEU A 82 5.10 -20.26 3.41
C LEU A 82 5.02 -21.04 4.74
N ARG A 83 4.36 -22.21 4.76
CA ARG A 83 4.18 -23.04 5.98
C ARG A 83 5.50 -23.39 6.72
N PRO A 84 6.58 -23.84 6.05
CA PRO A 84 7.86 -24.17 6.71
C PRO A 84 8.84 -22.99 6.79
N TYR A 85 8.44 -21.74 6.51
CA TYR A 85 9.36 -20.60 6.50
C TYR A 85 9.96 -20.31 7.88
N SER A 86 11.14 -20.87 8.14
CA SER A 86 11.74 -21.02 9.48
C SER A 86 12.44 -19.80 10.05
N ARG A 87 12.58 -18.70 9.29
CA ARG A 87 13.39 -17.55 9.75
C ARG A 87 12.79 -16.80 10.94
N THR A 88 11.50 -16.54 10.91
CA THR A 88 10.79 -15.89 12.02
C THR A 88 9.30 -16.10 11.83
N LEU A 89 8.65 -16.69 12.83
CA LEU A 89 7.21 -16.93 12.79
C LEU A 89 6.42 -15.63 12.54
N GLN A 90 6.87 -14.51 13.12
CA GLN A 90 6.29 -13.19 12.88
C GLN A 90 6.26 -12.80 11.38
N ILE A 91 7.31 -13.12 10.62
CA ILE A 91 7.40 -12.76 9.19
C ILE A 91 6.47 -13.67 8.37
N GLN A 92 6.47 -14.96 8.68
CA GLN A 92 5.57 -15.93 8.06
C GLN A 92 4.10 -15.52 8.26
N LEU A 93 3.71 -15.28 9.51
CA LEU A 93 2.37 -14.84 9.89
C LEU A 93 2.03 -13.47 9.30
N GLY A 94 3.00 -12.56 9.17
CA GLY A 94 2.81 -11.28 8.50
C GLY A 94 2.47 -11.41 7.02
N VAL A 95 3.12 -12.32 6.28
CA VAL A 95 2.75 -12.61 4.88
C VAL A 95 1.37 -13.26 4.82
N ARG A 96 1.08 -14.20 5.72
CA ARG A 96 -0.24 -14.87 5.81
C ARG A 96 -1.36 -13.88 6.11
N LEU A 97 -1.15 -12.90 6.99
CA LEU A 97 -2.13 -11.84 7.27
C LEU A 97 -2.42 -10.99 6.04
N LEU A 98 -1.43 -10.68 5.20
CA LEU A 98 -1.68 -9.95 3.94
C LEU A 98 -2.57 -10.75 2.99
N LEU A 99 -2.35 -12.08 2.93
CA LEU A 99 -3.19 -12.98 2.13
C LEU A 99 -4.63 -13.04 2.68
N LEU A 100 -4.80 -13.03 3.99
CA LEU A 100 -6.11 -13.18 4.65
C LEU A 100 -6.91 -11.87 4.78
N THR A 101 -6.29 -10.70 4.66
CA THR A 101 -6.95 -9.41 4.93
C THR A 101 -6.96 -8.45 3.75
N CYS A 102 -6.16 -8.71 2.71
CA CYS A 102 -6.00 -7.83 1.54
C CYS A 102 -5.44 -6.43 1.84
N VAL A 103 -5.07 -6.10 3.08
CA VAL A 103 -4.59 -4.76 3.44
C VAL A 103 -3.27 -4.43 2.75
N ARG A 104 -2.94 -3.15 2.67
CA ARG A 104 -1.62 -2.72 2.20
C ARG A 104 -0.55 -3.06 3.23
N THR A 105 0.66 -3.26 2.75
CA THR A 105 1.83 -3.52 3.62
C THR A 105 2.07 -2.41 4.63
N GLY A 106 1.86 -1.15 4.23
CA GLY A 106 1.98 0.00 5.12
C GLY A 106 1.01 -0.10 6.31
N GLU A 107 -0.25 -0.46 6.02
CA GLU A 107 -1.32 -0.62 6.99
C GLU A 107 -0.98 -1.74 8.00
N LEU A 108 -0.60 -2.94 7.51
CA LEU A 108 -0.20 -4.05 8.41
C LEU A 108 1.05 -3.75 9.23
N ARG A 109 2.04 -3.07 8.66
CA ARG A 109 3.27 -2.73 9.40
C ARG A 109 3.03 -1.71 10.51
N LEU A 110 2.03 -0.83 10.34
CA LEU A 110 1.66 0.19 11.31
C LEU A 110 0.60 -0.30 12.30
N ALA A 111 0.08 -1.51 12.12
CA ALA A 111 -0.93 -2.09 12.98
C ALA A 111 -0.46 -2.16 14.44
N THR A 112 -1.34 -1.79 15.37
CA THR A 112 -1.12 -1.95 16.81
C THR A 112 -2.19 -2.89 17.38
N PRO A 113 -1.92 -3.62 18.48
CA PRO A 113 -2.89 -4.54 19.06
C PRO A 113 -4.26 -3.90 19.37
N GLY A 114 -4.29 -2.64 19.82
CA GLY A 114 -5.53 -1.93 20.16
C GLY A 114 -6.45 -1.61 18.98
N GLN A 115 -6.02 -1.84 17.73
CA GLN A 115 -6.86 -1.66 16.54
C GLN A 115 -7.77 -2.87 16.25
N PHE A 116 -7.52 -4.00 16.91
CA PHE A 116 -8.22 -5.27 16.64
C PHE A 116 -9.34 -5.49 17.65
N GLN A 117 -10.58 -5.42 17.17
CA GLN A 117 -11.78 -5.77 17.93
C GLN A 117 -12.14 -7.23 17.63
N LEU A 118 -11.39 -8.14 18.27
CA LEU A 118 -11.45 -9.57 17.94
C LEU A 118 -12.79 -10.22 18.30
N ASP A 119 -13.51 -9.73 19.30
CA ASP A 119 -14.85 -10.24 19.64
C ASP A 119 -15.86 -9.98 18.52
N GLN A 120 -15.67 -8.89 17.77
CA GLN A 120 -16.48 -8.53 16.60
C GLN A 120 -15.86 -9.04 15.30
N GLY A 121 -14.66 -9.63 15.36
CA GLY A 121 -13.87 -10.02 14.18
C GLY A 121 -13.56 -8.83 13.26
N LEU A 122 -13.23 -7.67 13.82
CA LEU A 122 -12.93 -6.46 13.04
C LEU A 122 -11.53 -5.93 13.31
N TRP A 123 -10.92 -5.35 12.29
CA TRP A 123 -9.74 -4.52 12.40
C TRP A 123 -10.07 -3.09 11.95
N ILE A 124 -9.92 -2.15 12.87
CA ILE A 124 -10.21 -0.73 12.67
C ILE A 124 -8.91 0.00 12.37
N ILE A 125 -8.69 0.35 11.11
CA ILE A 125 -7.46 1.02 10.65
C ILE A 125 -7.70 2.54 10.65
N PRO A 126 -6.91 3.33 11.40
CA PRO A 126 -7.06 4.77 11.43
C PRO A 126 -6.84 5.44 10.06
N PRO A 127 -7.58 6.50 9.73
CA PRO A 127 -7.52 7.16 8.41
C PRO A 127 -6.13 7.70 8.09
N GLU A 128 -5.37 8.16 9.09
CA GLU A 128 -4.01 8.65 8.94
C GLU A 128 -3.00 7.59 8.51
N VAL A 129 -3.37 6.30 8.53
CA VAL A 129 -2.55 5.18 8.05
C VAL A 129 -2.91 4.78 6.62
N VAL A 130 -4.16 4.99 6.21
CA VAL A 130 -4.69 4.54 4.93
C VAL A 130 -4.35 5.55 3.84
N LYS A 131 -3.59 5.11 2.83
CA LYS A 131 -3.09 6.01 1.78
C LYS A 131 -4.20 6.81 1.07
N GLN A 132 -5.34 6.19 0.78
CA GLN A 132 -6.45 6.87 0.10
C GLN A 132 -7.03 7.97 0.99
N LEU A 133 -7.25 7.67 2.28
CA LEU A 133 -7.79 8.63 3.24
C LEU A 133 -6.80 9.77 3.52
N GLN A 134 -5.50 9.49 3.55
CA GLN A 134 -4.48 10.56 3.62
C GLN A 134 -4.52 11.52 2.44
N VAL A 135 -4.88 11.05 1.23
CA VAL A 135 -5.02 11.92 0.05
C VAL A 135 -6.25 12.80 0.22
N GLU A 136 -7.37 12.23 0.68
CA GLU A 136 -8.60 12.98 0.99
C GLU A 136 -8.34 14.06 2.05
N MET A 137 -7.68 13.72 3.16
CA MET A 137 -7.30 14.69 4.21
C MET A 137 -6.55 15.89 3.64
N ARG A 138 -5.60 15.66 2.73
CA ARG A 138 -4.79 16.73 2.13
C ARG A 138 -5.57 17.55 1.12
N LYS A 139 -6.43 16.90 0.32
CA LYS A 139 -7.20 17.55 -0.73
C LYS A 139 -8.32 18.42 -0.14
N ASP A 140 -8.99 17.91 0.89
CA ASP A 140 -10.17 18.53 1.48
C ASP A 140 -9.88 19.21 2.82
N CYS A 141 -8.61 19.28 3.22
CA CYS A 141 -8.14 19.87 4.49
C CYS A 141 -8.85 19.32 5.75
N LYS A 142 -9.25 18.04 5.73
CA LYS A 142 -9.95 17.39 6.86
C LYS A 142 -8.98 16.90 7.93
N LEU A 143 -9.41 16.95 9.19
CA LEU A 143 -8.67 16.34 10.29
C LEU A 143 -8.89 14.82 10.31
N PRO A 144 -7.98 14.02 10.91
CA PRO A 144 -8.18 12.58 11.06
C PRO A 144 -9.49 12.23 11.79
N SER A 145 -9.93 13.08 12.72
CA SER A 145 -11.18 12.93 13.47
C SER A 145 -12.44 13.00 12.60
N ASP A 146 -12.33 13.62 11.44
CA ASP A 146 -13.48 13.94 10.58
C ASP A 146 -13.68 12.88 9.49
N ILE A 147 -12.83 11.86 9.47
CA ILE A 147 -12.83 10.80 8.47
C ILE A 147 -13.07 9.46 9.16
N PRO A 148 -14.11 8.70 8.76
CA PRO A 148 -14.34 7.37 9.28
C PRO A 148 -13.12 6.45 9.09
N PRO A 149 -12.81 5.58 10.06
CA PRO A 149 -11.72 4.63 9.92
C PRO A 149 -12.01 3.60 8.83
N TYR A 150 -10.96 2.95 8.34
CA TYR A 150 -11.10 1.83 7.43
C TYR A 150 -11.36 0.53 8.19
N ILE A 151 -12.52 -0.08 7.95
CA ILE A 151 -12.97 -1.30 8.66
C ILE A 151 -12.68 -2.53 7.81
N VAL A 152 -11.89 -3.45 8.36
CA VAL A 152 -11.50 -4.71 7.72
C VAL A 152 -12.10 -5.88 8.51
N PRO A 153 -13.05 -6.66 7.97
CA PRO A 153 -13.50 -7.88 8.60
C PRO A 153 -12.37 -8.92 8.61
N LEU A 154 -12.29 -9.68 9.70
CA LEU A 154 -11.27 -10.69 9.94
C LEU A 154 -11.90 -12.07 9.91
N SER A 155 -11.38 -12.94 9.04
CA SER A 155 -11.69 -14.37 9.08
C SER A 155 -11.20 -15.00 10.39
N VAL A 156 -11.73 -16.17 10.74
CA VAL A 156 -11.32 -16.94 11.92
C VAL A 156 -9.80 -17.16 11.92
N GLN A 157 -9.24 -17.55 10.78
CA GLN A 157 -7.81 -17.75 10.55
C GLN A 157 -7.00 -16.48 10.84
N ALA A 158 -7.47 -15.31 10.37
CA ALA A 158 -6.79 -14.05 10.62
C ALA A 158 -6.80 -13.70 12.12
N GLN A 159 -7.94 -13.90 12.79
CA GLN A 159 -8.08 -13.65 14.21
C GLN A 159 -7.17 -14.57 15.04
N GLU A 160 -7.06 -15.86 14.70
CA GLU A 160 -6.13 -16.79 15.35
C GLU A 160 -4.69 -16.30 15.29
N ILE A 161 -4.25 -15.87 14.10
CA ILE A 161 -2.91 -15.30 13.92
C ILE A 161 -2.72 -14.04 14.77
N ILE A 162 -3.73 -13.17 14.81
CA ILE A 162 -3.69 -11.92 15.60
C ILE A 162 -3.70 -12.21 17.10
N ARG A 163 -4.36 -13.27 17.58
CA ARG A 163 -4.28 -13.71 19.00
C ARG A 163 -2.92 -14.30 19.33
N HIS A 164 -2.35 -15.07 18.41
CA HIS A 164 -1.09 -15.77 18.62
C HIS A 164 0.13 -14.84 18.59
N LEU A 165 0.13 -13.84 17.72
CA LEU A 165 1.27 -12.94 17.53
C LEU A 165 1.67 -12.14 18.81
N PRO A 166 0.74 -11.51 19.56
CA PRO A 166 1.06 -10.81 20.81
C PRO A 166 1.51 -11.74 21.94
N ALA A 167 0.97 -12.97 22.03
CA ALA A 167 1.33 -13.93 23.07
C ALA A 167 2.82 -14.31 23.04
N GLN A 168 3.46 -14.17 21.87
CA GLN A 168 4.89 -14.41 21.68
C GLN A 168 5.75 -13.14 21.82
N ARG A 169 5.17 -11.99 22.17
CA ARG A 169 5.88 -10.71 22.22
C ARG A 169 6.30 -10.32 23.62
N ARG A 170 7.36 -9.50 23.65
CA ARG A 170 7.72 -8.70 24.81
C ARG A 170 6.60 -7.68 25.10
N PRO A 171 6.20 -7.49 26.37
CA PRO A 171 5.09 -6.59 26.75
C PRO A 171 5.18 -5.15 26.21
N SER A 172 6.38 -4.66 25.91
CA SER A 172 6.68 -3.29 25.47
C SER A 172 6.67 -3.06 23.96
N LEU A 173 6.30 -4.06 23.15
CA LEU A 173 6.27 -3.95 21.69
C LEU A 173 5.04 -3.17 21.20
N LYS A 174 5.28 -2.00 20.59
CA LYS A 174 4.22 -1.09 20.10
C LYS A 174 3.39 -1.67 18.96
N TYR A 175 4.03 -2.34 18.00
CA TYR A 175 3.40 -2.76 16.73
C TYR A 175 3.13 -4.26 16.68
N LEU A 176 2.12 -4.65 15.89
CA LEU A 176 1.79 -6.05 15.58
C LEU A 176 2.99 -6.77 14.93
N LEU A 177 3.68 -6.10 14.02
CA LEU A 177 4.91 -6.62 13.43
C LEU A 177 6.08 -5.75 13.88
N GLY A 178 6.61 -6.04 15.07
CA GLY A 178 7.70 -5.30 15.69
C GLY A 178 9.08 -5.58 15.12
N HIS A 179 10.00 -4.64 15.30
CA HIS A 179 11.41 -4.86 15.03
C HIS A 179 12.02 -5.80 16.09
N GLN A 180 12.95 -6.67 15.68
CA GLN A 180 13.54 -7.70 16.57
C GLN A 180 14.24 -7.09 17.81
N ASN A 181 14.98 -5.99 17.60
CA ASN A 181 15.83 -5.40 18.63
C ASN A 181 15.30 -4.07 19.18
N LYS A 182 14.27 -3.48 18.55
CA LYS A 182 13.83 -2.11 18.84
C LYS A 182 12.34 -2.10 19.10
N LEU A 183 11.98 -2.02 20.38
CA LEU A 183 10.61 -2.22 20.87
C LEU A 183 9.61 -1.18 20.35
N SER A 184 10.09 0.04 20.08
CA SER A 184 9.32 1.16 19.54
C SER A 184 9.23 1.18 18.02
N GLU A 185 9.92 0.27 17.33
CA GLU A 185 9.95 0.21 15.87
C GLU A 185 9.19 -1.01 15.33
N ARG A 186 8.66 -0.86 14.12
CA ARG A 186 8.04 -1.91 13.32
C ARG A 186 9.06 -2.56 12.38
N ILE A 187 8.71 -3.69 11.78
CA ILE A 187 9.51 -4.27 10.69
C ILE A 187 9.72 -3.27 9.54
N SER A 188 10.84 -3.39 8.84
CA SER A 188 11.13 -2.57 7.65
C SER A 188 10.16 -2.86 6.49
N GLU A 189 10.07 -1.94 5.53
CA GLU A 189 9.23 -2.12 4.34
C GLU A 189 9.68 -3.32 3.50
N ASN A 190 10.99 -3.55 3.53
CA ASN A 190 11.62 -4.61 2.76
C ASN A 190 11.53 -5.98 3.44
N THR A 191 11.10 -6.07 4.71
CA THR A 191 11.11 -7.33 5.46
C THR A 191 10.22 -8.39 4.81
N LEU A 192 8.96 -8.07 4.53
CA LEU A 192 8.01 -9.01 3.88
C LEU A 192 8.38 -9.27 2.42
N LYS A 193 8.89 -8.24 1.72
CA LYS A 193 9.42 -8.38 0.35
C LYS A 193 10.58 -9.36 0.29
N ALA A 194 11.51 -9.26 1.23
CA ALA A 194 12.65 -10.15 1.32
C ALA A 194 12.22 -11.58 1.67
N ALA A 195 11.13 -11.79 2.42
CA ALA A 195 10.56 -13.11 2.68
C ALA A 195 10.09 -13.78 1.38
N LEU A 196 9.27 -13.08 0.58
CA LEU A 196 8.82 -13.58 -0.74
C LEU A 196 10.00 -13.91 -1.66
N ARG A 197 11.00 -13.02 -1.73
CA ARG A 197 12.21 -13.25 -2.54
C ARG A 197 12.96 -14.52 -2.13
N ARG A 198 13.08 -14.79 -0.83
CA ARG A 198 13.74 -16.00 -0.32
C ARG A 198 12.95 -17.27 -0.60
N MET A 199 11.63 -17.19 -0.69
CA MET A 199 10.78 -18.30 -1.14
C MET A 199 10.82 -18.51 -2.66
N GLY A 200 11.64 -17.76 -3.40
CA GLY A 200 11.81 -17.90 -4.85
C GLY A 200 10.96 -16.96 -5.70
N TYR A 201 10.17 -16.06 -5.10
CA TYR A 201 9.16 -15.26 -5.82
C TYR A 201 9.67 -13.91 -6.38
N VAL A 202 10.98 -13.75 -6.61
CA VAL A 202 11.61 -12.45 -6.96
C VAL A 202 10.96 -11.74 -8.16
N ARG A 203 10.51 -12.50 -9.16
CA ARG A 203 9.85 -11.99 -10.38
C ARG A 203 8.42 -12.48 -10.56
N LEU A 204 7.92 -13.27 -9.61
CA LEU A 204 6.61 -13.93 -9.69
C LEU A 204 5.57 -13.25 -8.81
N LEU A 205 6.00 -12.72 -7.65
CA LEU A 205 5.09 -12.07 -6.72
C LEU A 205 5.81 -10.96 -5.96
N THR A 206 5.21 -9.78 -5.99
CA THR A 206 5.57 -8.70 -5.05
C THR A 206 4.56 -8.62 -3.92
N VAL A 207 4.93 -7.95 -2.82
CA VAL A 207 3.97 -7.73 -1.74
C VAL A 207 2.78 -6.87 -2.18
N HIS A 208 2.97 -5.99 -3.17
CA HIS A 208 1.86 -5.28 -3.82
C HIS A 208 1.04 -6.20 -4.73
N GLY A 209 1.70 -7.16 -5.40
CA GLY A 209 1.08 -8.19 -6.23
C GLY A 209 0.17 -9.14 -5.45
N ILE A 210 0.34 -9.31 -4.13
CA ILE A 210 -0.59 -10.07 -3.28
C ILE A 210 -2.01 -9.53 -3.42
N ARG A 211 -2.17 -8.21 -3.37
CA ARG A 211 -3.50 -7.58 -3.49
C ARG A 211 -4.10 -7.77 -4.88
N ALA A 212 -3.28 -7.69 -5.93
CA ALA A 212 -3.72 -7.98 -7.29
C ALA A 212 -4.12 -9.45 -7.46
N THR A 213 -3.38 -10.37 -6.85
CA THR A 213 -3.68 -11.81 -6.79
C THR A 213 -5.05 -12.03 -6.17
N ILE A 214 -5.28 -11.50 -4.96
CA ILE A 214 -6.54 -11.71 -4.25
C ILE A 214 -7.71 -11.02 -4.97
N SER A 215 -7.53 -9.78 -5.43
CA SER A 215 -8.56 -9.07 -6.19
C SER A 215 -8.96 -9.86 -7.44
N THR A 216 -7.99 -10.37 -8.18
CA THR A 216 -8.24 -11.20 -9.38
C THR A 216 -8.99 -12.46 -9.00
N ALA A 217 -8.52 -13.21 -7.99
CA ALA A 217 -9.15 -14.45 -7.57
C ALA A 217 -10.59 -14.24 -7.06
N LEU A 218 -10.85 -13.20 -6.26
CA LEU A 218 -12.20 -12.89 -5.77
C LEU A 218 -13.16 -12.52 -6.92
N ASN A 219 -12.68 -11.82 -7.94
CA ASN A 219 -13.47 -11.54 -9.14
C ASN A 219 -13.71 -12.82 -9.98
N GLU A 220 -12.72 -13.72 -10.08
CA GLU A 220 -12.87 -15.02 -10.75
C GLU A 220 -13.90 -15.93 -10.04
N VAL A 221 -14.02 -15.81 -8.71
CA VAL A 221 -15.07 -16.47 -7.89
C VAL A 221 -16.42 -15.73 -7.96
N ALA A 222 -16.53 -14.70 -8.81
CA ALA A 222 -17.75 -13.92 -9.06
C ALA A 222 -18.32 -13.15 -7.86
N TYR A 223 -17.47 -12.74 -6.91
CA TYR A 223 -17.90 -11.80 -5.88
C TYR A 223 -18.22 -10.41 -6.47
N PRO A 224 -19.21 -9.68 -5.93
CA PRO A 224 -19.50 -8.32 -6.36
C PRO A 224 -18.28 -7.40 -6.27
N LYS A 225 -17.95 -6.75 -7.39
CA LYS A 225 -16.79 -5.85 -7.50
C LYS A 225 -16.75 -4.79 -6.39
N VAL A 226 -17.92 -4.28 -6.00
CA VAL A 226 -18.04 -3.27 -4.92
C VAL A 226 -17.55 -3.80 -3.57
N TRP A 227 -17.74 -5.10 -3.25
CA TRP A 227 -17.24 -5.71 -2.02
C TRP A 227 -15.73 -5.87 -2.08
N VAL A 228 -15.21 -6.32 -3.22
CA VAL A 228 -13.78 -6.50 -3.46
C VAL A 228 -13.06 -5.14 -3.36
N ASP A 229 -13.56 -4.10 -4.02
CA ASP A 229 -12.96 -2.78 -3.98
C ASP A 229 -13.01 -2.15 -2.58
N ALA A 230 -14.13 -2.30 -1.86
CA ALA A 230 -14.24 -1.88 -0.47
C ALA A 230 -13.21 -2.59 0.43
N GLN A 231 -13.01 -3.90 0.25
CA GLN A 231 -12.00 -4.70 0.96
C GLN A 231 -10.55 -4.36 0.61
N LEU A 232 -10.33 -3.77 -0.56
CA LEU A 232 -9.02 -3.28 -0.94
C LEU A 232 -8.83 -1.81 -0.57
N SER A 233 -9.83 -1.10 -0.03
CA SER A 233 -9.76 0.36 0.11
C SER A 233 -9.33 0.96 -1.24
N HIS A 234 -9.99 0.52 -2.31
CA HIS A 234 -9.93 1.14 -3.62
C HIS A 234 -11.02 2.20 -3.68
N THR A 235 -10.65 3.38 -4.18
CA THR A 235 -11.63 4.40 -4.48
C THR A 235 -12.02 4.30 -5.94
N ASP A 236 -13.31 4.40 -6.21
CA ASP A 236 -13.81 4.57 -7.56
C ASP A 236 -13.42 5.98 -8.05
N PRO A 237 -12.60 6.11 -9.11
CA PRO A 237 -12.18 7.41 -9.62
C PRO A 237 -13.34 8.33 -10.00
N ASP A 238 -14.48 7.73 -10.37
CA ASP A 238 -15.66 8.44 -10.87
C ASP A 238 -16.65 8.84 -9.77
N LYS A 239 -16.44 8.39 -8.52
CA LYS A 239 -17.29 8.78 -7.38
C LYS A 239 -16.61 9.84 -6.52
N VAL A 240 -17.26 11.00 -6.43
CA VAL A 240 -16.84 12.15 -5.60
C VAL A 240 -16.93 11.86 -4.08
N ASN A 241 -17.67 10.83 -3.66
CA ASN A 241 -17.81 10.45 -2.26
C ASN A 241 -16.77 9.39 -1.84
N PHE A 242 -15.58 9.86 -1.45
CA PHE A 242 -14.48 9.05 -0.93
C PHE A 242 -14.78 8.46 0.47
N SER A 243 -15.64 9.11 1.27
CA SER A 243 -15.75 8.87 2.71
C SER A 243 -16.70 7.73 3.14
N TYR A 244 -17.66 7.31 2.31
CA TYR A 244 -18.73 6.38 2.74
C TYR A 244 -18.40 4.90 2.53
N ASN A 245 -17.47 4.55 1.63
CA ASN A 245 -17.28 3.16 1.18
C ASN A 245 -16.53 2.24 2.19
N HIS A 246 -15.90 2.80 3.22
CA HIS A 246 -14.99 2.04 4.08
C HIS A 246 -15.65 1.21 5.20
N ALA A 247 -16.86 1.58 5.60
CA ALA A 247 -17.73 0.81 6.50
C ALA A 247 -18.88 0.12 5.76
N GLU A 248 -19.01 0.35 4.45
CA GLU A 248 -20.01 -0.32 3.63
C GLU A 248 -19.69 -1.81 3.48
N TYR A 249 -20.77 -2.58 3.35
CA TYR A 249 -20.76 -4.02 3.08
C TYR A 249 -19.94 -4.87 4.07
N VAL A 250 -19.74 -4.44 5.32
CA VAL A 250 -18.87 -5.16 6.28
C VAL A 250 -19.31 -6.61 6.45
N GLU A 251 -20.62 -6.88 6.57
CA GLU A 251 -21.11 -8.25 6.75
C GLU A 251 -20.98 -9.10 5.49
N GLN A 252 -21.22 -8.53 4.31
CA GLN A 252 -21.00 -9.22 3.04
C GLN A 252 -19.52 -9.52 2.81
N ARG A 253 -18.64 -8.56 3.13
CA ARG A 253 -17.19 -8.73 3.10
C ARG A 253 -16.73 -9.74 4.13
N ARG A 254 -17.38 -9.85 5.29
CA ARG A 254 -17.08 -10.87 6.30
C ARG A 254 -17.28 -12.27 5.73
N CYS A 255 -18.42 -12.53 5.10
CA CYS A 255 -18.68 -13.82 4.43
C CYS A 255 -17.67 -14.07 3.31
N MET A 256 -17.40 -13.07 2.46
CA MET A 256 -16.42 -13.17 1.37
C MET A 256 -15.01 -13.48 1.87
N MET A 257 -14.55 -12.78 2.91
CA MET A 257 -13.21 -12.96 3.45
C MET A 257 -13.06 -14.25 4.26
N GLN A 258 -14.16 -14.77 4.82
CA GLN A 258 -14.16 -16.11 5.42
C GLN A 258 -14.03 -17.20 4.35
N ASP A 259 -14.88 -17.19 3.32
CA ASP A 259 -14.77 -18.16 2.19
C ASP A 259 -13.39 -18.11 1.53
N TRP A 260 -12.87 -16.89 1.32
CA TRP A 260 -11.50 -16.70 0.84
C TRP A 260 -10.45 -17.37 1.74
N ALA A 261 -10.55 -17.16 3.06
CA ALA A 261 -9.63 -17.74 4.01
C ALA A 261 -9.71 -19.27 4.04
N ASP A 262 -10.92 -19.84 3.94
CA ASP A 262 -11.14 -21.28 3.90
C ASP A 262 -10.50 -21.91 2.66
N ARG A 263 -10.58 -21.25 1.50
CA ARG A 263 -9.89 -21.68 0.27
C ARG A 263 -8.36 -21.70 0.37
N LEU A 264 -7.77 -20.86 1.22
CA LEU A 264 -6.31 -20.81 1.42
C LEU A 264 -5.81 -21.91 2.36
N ASP A 265 -6.69 -22.59 3.09
CA ASP A 265 -6.30 -23.66 4.01
C ASP A 265 -6.46 -25.08 3.45
N LEU A 266 -7.21 -25.22 2.35
CA LEU A 266 -7.26 -26.43 1.51
C LEU A 266 -5.87 -26.79 0.94
#